data_AF-A0A4Q7G2U9-F1
#
_entry.id   AF-A0A4Q7G2U9-F1
#
_cell.length_a   1.000
_cell.length_b   1.000
_cell.length_c   1.000
_cell.angle_alpha   90.00
_cell.angle_beta   90.00
_cell.angle_gamma   90.00
#
_symmetry.space_group_name_H-M   'P 1'
#
loop_
_entity.id
_entity.type
_entity.pdbx_description
1 polymer ?
#
loop_
_entity_poly.entity_id
_entity_poly.type
_entity_poly.pdbx_seq_one_letter_code
_entity_poly.pdbx_strand_id
1 'polypeptide(L)'
;MTRDILACRSRRNGAAAAHRTTSCALIVLIALVAALIPLRTEAFPLGGDQTVLPTGTEFSEEALAKPRELFHSEAVGGHKSYLVNLGDLAFNSPSILGGKARQAEMSCGTCHVNGTSNPKLFVPGASSRPGTFDTTSLMFNPKAFNSILDPVRIPSLRGARFLAPYGHDGRITSLRDFIYNVIVNEFQGPRPSDAVLDGLVAYITDIDFLPNPRLSPGGMLSAQASAAERHGEQLFFKPFPHQPQVNCATCHVPTGVFTDQARHDVGSGGLVKTPTLLNANFNAPYFHDGRYDTYEEVVGHFDRIFELGLSSQDTQDLVAYLTAVGDGDRPFDKDGVAIRMKDVRELASVLKLAIPAADTAVVSLAVTGVGAELRELTEHIPDIRYASVGGQEERLAARTAVKDLVLSLRRIDLAVAAGHLDEAMAEYETFSMLATFDVPVALKKAEPWSLFNANVHQSHYAALGRMLQTTAKQAR
;
A
#
# COMPACT_ATOMS: atom_id res chain seq x y z
N MET A 1 -31.52 -21.76 -59.35
CA MET A 1 -31.86 -21.83 -60.78
C MET A 1 -33.24 -21.21 -60.96
N THR A 2 -33.48 -20.19 -61.80
CA THR A 2 -32.55 -19.41 -62.66
C THR A 2 -33.19 -18.07 -63.07
N ARG A 3 -32.53 -16.92 -62.80
CA ARG A 3 -32.71 -15.58 -63.43
C ARG A 3 -34.12 -14.93 -63.42
N ASP A 4 -34.34 -13.67 -63.82
CA ASP A 4 -33.69 -12.36 -63.55
C ASP A 4 -34.48 -11.26 -64.34
N ILE A 5 -34.18 -9.96 -64.13
CA ILE A 5 -34.41 -8.84 -65.09
C ILE A 5 -35.87 -8.37 -65.38
N LEU A 6 -36.23 -7.25 -64.72
CA LEU A 6 -36.75 -5.97 -65.25
C LEU A 6 -37.83 -5.86 -66.39
N ALA A 7 -38.93 -5.16 -66.03
CA ALA A 7 -39.36 -3.85 -66.56
C ALA A 7 -40.54 -3.67 -67.59
N CYS A 8 -41.32 -2.60 -67.30
CA CYS A 8 -41.84 -1.55 -68.21
C CYS A 8 -43.33 -1.51 -68.69
N ARG A 9 -44.06 -0.52 -68.12
CA ARG A 9 -44.98 0.47 -68.76
C ARG A 9 -46.49 0.22 -69.05
N SER A 10 -47.27 1.14 -68.44
CA SER A 10 -48.52 1.80 -68.93
C SER A 10 -49.85 1.00 -68.79
N ARG A 11 -51.03 1.63 -68.56
CA ARG A 11 -51.54 2.97 -68.94
C ARG A 11 -52.62 3.51 -67.95
N ARG A 12 -52.80 4.86 -67.91
CA ARG A 12 -54.08 5.64 -67.80
C ARG A 12 -54.99 5.38 -66.56
N ASN A 13 -55.79 6.31 -66.02
CA ASN A 13 -56.24 7.67 -66.41
C ASN A 13 -56.65 8.46 -65.12
N GLY A 14 -56.85 9.79 -65.21
CA GLY A 14 -57.59 10.59 -64.22
C GLY A 14 -56.83 11.81 -63.67
N ALA A 15 -57.43 13.01 -63.72
CA ALA A 15 -56.79 14.26 -63.29
C ALA A 15 -57.79 15.33 -62.79
N ALA A 16 -57.49 15.92 -61.63
CA ALA A 16 -57.96 17.18 -61.04
C ALA A 16 -57.18 17.34 -59.69
N ALA A 17 -56.50 18.41 -59.27
CA ALA A 17 -56.57 19.87 -59.52
C ALA A 17 -57.86 20.52 -58.99
N ALA A 18 -57.85 21.49 -58.05
CA ALA A 18 -56.78 22.09 -57.22
C ALA A 18 -57.45 22.73 -55.94
N HIS A 19 -56.98 23.71 -55.16
CA HIS A 19 -55.85 24.67 -55.22
C HIS A 19 -55.69 25.43 -53.87
N ARG A 20 -54.45 25.75 -53.40
CA ARG A 20 -54.09 26.85 -52.44
C ARG A 20 -54.57 26.70 -50.96
N THR A 21 -53.98 27.30 -49.91
CA THR A 21 -52.70 28.04 -49.69
C THR A 21 -52.27 28.08 -48.21
N THR A 22 -50.96 28.28 -47.96
CA THR A 22 -50.31 28.97 -46.80
C THR A 22 -50.51 28.53 -45.34
N SER A 23 -49.37 28.19 -44.72
CA SER A 23 -48.89 28.64 -43.39
C SER A 23 -49.70 28.37 -42.12
N CYS A 24 -49.19 27.48 -41.26
CA CYS A 24 -48.38 27.91 -40.10
C CYS A 24 -47.57 26.75 -39.49
N ALA A 25 -46.66 27.06 -38.57
CA ALA A 25 -45.70 26.10 -38.03
C ALA A 25 -46.26 25.26 -36.87
N LEU A 26 -45.89 23.97 -36.82
CA LEU A 26 -45.56 23.31 -35.55
C LEU A 26 -44.51 22.22 -35.79
N ILE A 27 -43.34 22.36 -35.17
CA ILE A 27 -42.32 21.31 -35.12
C ILE A 27 -42.66 20.41 -33.93
N VAL A 28 -43.02 19.15 -34.20
CA VAL A 28 -43.14 18.13 -33.16
C VAL A 28 -41.89 17.26 -33.19
N LEU A 29 -41.01 17.49 -32.23
CA LEU A 29 -39.75 16.79 -32.07
C LEU A 29 -40.00 15.35 -31.57
N ILE A 30 -39.41 14.35 -32.23
CA ILE A 30 -39.38 12.96 -31.76
C ILE A 30 -37.92 12.54 -31.55
N ALA A 31 -37.69 11.69 -30.55
CA ALA A 31 -36.41 11.05 -30.21
C ALA A 31 -35.28 11.98 -29.71
N LEU A 32 -35.41 12.48 -28.48
CA LEU A 32 -34.27 12.63 -27.57
C LEU A 32 -34.72 12.54 -26.11
N VAL A 33 -35.04 11.32 -25.66
CA VAL A 33 -35.19 11.02 -24.22
C VAL A 33 -33.78 10.97 -23.63
N ALA A 34 -33.31 12.13 -23.16
CA ALA A 34 -32.08 12.20 -22.40
C ALA A 34 -32.26 11.42 -21.10
N ALA A 35 -31.61 10.26 -21.00
CA ALA A 35 -31.58 9.45 -19.78
C ALA A 35 -30.72 10.16 -18.71
N LEU A 36 -31.29 11.18 -18.07
CA LEU A 36 -30.75 11.86 -16.89
C LEU A 36 -30.78 10.91 -15.69
N ILE A 37 -29.89 9.91 -15.71
CA ILE A 37 -29.51 9.18 -14.51
C ILE A 37 -28.62 10.13 -13.69
N PRO A 38 -29.05 10.62 -12.52
CA PRO A 38 -28.14 11.33 -11.63
C PRO A 38 -27.10 10.32 -11.14
N LEU A 39 -25.86 10.48 -11.60
CA LEU A 39 -24.69 9.84 -10.98
C LEU A 39 -24.61 10.33 -9.54
N ARG A 40 -25.19 9.57 -8.61
CA ARG A 40 -25.10 9.85 -7.19
C ARG A 40 -23.62 9.75 -6.78
N THR A 41 -23.06 10.86 -6.35
CA THR A 41 -21.85 10.85 -5.53
C THR A 41 -22.22 10.41 -4.12
N GLU A 42 -22.52 9.11 -3.96
CA GLU A 42 -22.57 8.48 -2.65
C GLU A 42 -21.14 8.48 -2.09
N ALA A 43 -20.85 9.41 -1.18
CA ALA A 43 -19.68 9.27 -0.32
C ALA A 43 -19.96 8.10 0.63
N PHE A 44 -19.09 7.09 0.65
CA PHE A 44 -19.31 5.88 1.45
C PHE A 44 -19.50 6.26 2.94
N PRO A 45 -20.64 5.90 3.55
CA PRO A 45 -20.86 6.16 4.97
C PRO A 45 -20.05 5.17 5.81
N LEU A 46 -19.18 5.68 6.68
CA LEU A 46 -18.60 4.94 7.80
C LEU A 46 -19.69 4.66 8.85
N GLY A 47 -20.62 3.77 8.51
CA GLY A 47 -21.81 3.44 9.30
C GLY A 47 -22.97 2.94 8.42
N GLY A 48 -22.99 1.64 8.14
CA GLY A 48 -24.08 0.96 7.42
C GLY A 48 -23.89 -0.56 7.45
N ASP A 49 -25.00 -1.31 7.45
CA ASP A 49 -25.05 -2.75 7.77
C ASP A 49 -24.45 -3.70 6.70
N GLN A 50 -23.66 -3.18 5.74
CA GLN A 50 -22.98 -3.94 4.69
C GLN A 50 -21.58 -3.39 4.38
N THR A 51 -20.71 -3.37 5.38
CA THR A 51 -19.27 -3.25 5.16
C THR A 51 -18.72 -4.55 4.55
N VAL A 52 -17.76 -4.43 3.61
CA VAL A 52 -17.15 -5.61 2.92
C VAL A 52 -16.41 -6.50 3.92
N LEU A 53 -15.74 -5.88 4.88
CA LEU A 53 -15.04 -6.51 6.01
C LEU A 53 -15.81 -6.29 7.32
N PRO A 54 -15.56 -7.07 8.38
CA PRO A 54 -16.30 -6.98 9.63
C PRO A 54 -16.15 -5.63 10.34
N THR A 55 -17.21 -5.21 11.04
CA THR A 55 -17.21 -4.02 11.92
C THR A 55 -16.09 -4.10 12.96
N GLY A 56 -15.29 -3.04 13.07
CA GLY A 56 -14.06 -3.04 13.88
C GLY A 56 -12.80 -3.46 13.11
N THR A 57 -12.84 -3.45 11.77
CA THR A 57 -11.64 -3.45 10.93
C THR A 57 -10.91 -2.10 11.02
N GLU A 58 -9.59 -2.13 11.14
CA GLU A 58 -8.69 -0.99 11.28
C GLU A 58 -7.51 -1.11 10.29
N PHE A 59 -7.17 -0.05 9.56
CA PHE A 59 -6.10 -0.04 8.54
C PHE A 59 -4.98 1.01 8.75
N SER A 60 -5.10 1.92 9.73
CA SER A 60 -4.08 2.93 10.13
C SER A 60 -4.06 4.31 9.42
N GLU A 61 -5.22 4.95 9.25
CA GLU A 61 -5.32 6.26 8.55
C GLU A 61 -4.80 7.49 9.34
N GLU A 62 -4.54 7.39 10.65
CA GLU A 62 -4.27 8.56 11.53
C GLU A 62 -2.79 8.97 11.69
N ALA A 63 -1.87 8.51 10.82
CA ALA A 63 -0.42 8.61 11.05
C ALA A 63 0.29 9.78 10.34
N LEU A 64 0.53 10.88 11.05
CA LEU A 64 1.33 12.06 10.58
C LEU A 64 2.81 11.77 10.23
N ALA A 65 3.33 10.61 10.63
CA ALA A 65 4.68 10.17 10.34
C ALA A 65 4.60 8.79 9.70
N LYS A 66 4.98 8.69 8.41
CA LYS A 66 4.98 7.42 7.68
C LYS A 66 6.31 6.70 7.87
N PRO A 67 6.34 5.35 7.89
CA PRO A 67 7.58 4.59 7.88
C PRO A 67 8.43 4.99 6.68
N ARG A 68 9.73 5.21 6.89
CA ARG A 68 10.63 5.68 5.84
C ARG A 68 10.98 4.55 4.87
N GLU A 69 10.73 4.76 3.59
CA GLU A 69 11.37 3.98 2.53
C GLU A 69 12.78 4.51 2.23
N LEU A 70 13.68 3.57 1.93
CA LEU A 70 14.99 3.86 1.38
C LEU A 70 15.20 2.89 0.22
N PHE A 71 15.34 3.43 -0.99
CA PHE A 71 15.57 2.64 -2.19
C PHE A 71 17.06 2.49 -2.44
N HIS A 72 17.52 1.27 -2.70
CA HIS A 72 18.93 0.99 -2.97
C HIS A 72 19.42 1.75 -4.21
N SER A 73 18.60 1.81 -5.25
CA SER A 73 18.82 2.61 -6.45
C SER A 73 19.08 4.10 -6.17
N GLU A 74 18.36 4.71 -5.23
CA GLU A 74 18.62 6.09 -4.77
C GLU A 74 19.85 6.16 -3.84
N ALA A 75 20.02 5.19 -2.93
CA ALA A 75 21.08 5.17 -1.93
C ALA A 75 22.50 5.07 -2.52
N VAL A 76 22.65 4.45 -3.70
CA VAL A 76 23.92 4.44 -4.46
C VAL A 76 24.12 5.67 -5.36
N GLY A 77 23.25 6.69 -5.26
CA GLY A 77 23.32 7.92 -6.05
C GLY A 77 22.65 7.84 -7.42
N GLY A 78 21.81 6.82 -7.66
CA GLY A 78 20.98 6.66 -8.86
C GLY A 78 19.53 7.10 -8.63
N HIS A 79 18.62 6.47 -9.38
CA HIS A 79 17.17 6.73 -9.34
C HIS A 79 16.39 5.42 -9.48
N LYS A 80 15.15 5.36 -8.94
CA LYS A 80 14.24 4.23 -9.14
C LYS A 80 14.03 3.95 -10.64
N SER A 81 14.14 2.69 -11.04
CA SER A 81 13.94 2.28 -12.43
C SER A 81 12.45 2.19 -12.80
N TYR A 82 12.14 2.10 -14.10
CA TYR A 82 10.78 1.86 -14.58
C TYR A 82 10.12 0.64 -13.90
N LEU A 83 10.85 -0.46 -13.72
CA LEU A 83 10.31 -1.65 -13.06
C LEU A 83 10.06 -1.41 -11.57
N VAL A 84 10.90 -0.65 -10.89
CA VAL A 84 10.67 -0.28 -9.48
C VAL A 84 9.41 0.58 -9.36
N ASN A 85 9.24 1.61 -10.19
CA ASN A 85 8.04 2.47 -10.17
C ASN A 85 6.76 1.72 -10.62
N LEU A 86 6.87 0.75 -11.51
CA LEU A 86 5.77 -0.15 -11.89
C LEU A 86 5.40 -1.11 -10.75
N GLY A 87 6.40 -1.60 -10.01
CA GLY A 87 6.20 -2.42 -8.81
C GLY A 87 5.52 -1.64 -7.69
N ASP A 88 5.98 -0.42 -7.42
CA ASP A 88 5.44 0.54 -6.46
C ASP A 88 3.94 0.80 -6.74
N LEU A 89 3.59 1.12 -8.00
CA LEU A 89 2.20 1.22 -8.48
C LEU A 89 1.39 -0.07 -8.25
N ALA A 90 1.95 -1.23 -8.61
CA ALA A 90 1.25 -2.52 -8.51
C ALA A 90 1.06 -2.97 -7.06
N PHE A 91 2.01 -2.63 -6.18
CA PHE A 91 2.02 -2.96 -4.76
C PHE A 91 0.95 -2.18 -4.00
N ASN A 92 0.79 -0.89 -4.35
CA ASN A 92 -0.17 0.00 -3.72
C ASN A 92 -1.57 -0.05 -4.37
N SER A 93 -1.73 -0.65 -5.56
CA SER A 93 -3.04 -0.79 -6.23
C SER A 93 -3.89 -1.97 -5.73
N PRO A 94 -5.15 -1.74 -5.30
CA PRO A 94 -6.09 -2.83 -4.95
C PRO A 94 -6.47 -3.73 -6.14
N SER A 95 -6.15 -3.33 -7.37
CA SER A 95 -6.37 -4.16 -8.56
C SER A 95 -5.47 -5.40 -8.63
N ILE A 96 -4.42 -5.48 -7.79
CA ILE A 96 -3.54 -6.66 -7.72
C ILE A 96 -4.19 -7.80 -6.94
N LEU A 97 -4.89 -7.50 -5.83
CA LEU A 97 -5.61 -8.47 -5.01
C LEU A 97 -7.00 -8.79 -5.60
N GLY A 98 -7.68 -9.80 -5.05
CA GLY A 98 -9.01 -10.23 -5.49
C GLY A 98 -10.06 -10.23 -4.38
N GLY A 99 -11.19 -10.89 -4.66
CA GLY A 99 -12.25 -11.17 -3.69
C GLY A 99 -12.66 -9.97 -2.83
N LYS A 100 -12.74 -10.20 -1.52
CA LYS A 100 -13.05 -9.16 -0.52
C LYS A 100 -11.95 -8.11 -0.35
N ALA A 101 -10.69 -8.47 -0.53
CA ALA A 101 -9.58 -7.53 -0.37
C ALA A 101 -9.69 -6.36 -1.37
N ARG A 102 -9.88 -6.67 -2.66
CA ARG A 102 -10.13 -5.64 -3.69
C ARG A 102 -11.39 -4.83 -3.40
N GLN A 103 -12.47 -5.48 -2.97
CA GLN A 103 -13.74 -4.81 -2.65
C GLN A 103 -13.63 -3.85 -1.44
N ALA A 104 -12.66 -4.07 -0.57
CA ALA A 104 -12.34 -3.23 0.59
C ALA A 104 -11.16 -2.27 0.33
N GLU A 105 -10.82 -2.02 -0.94
CA GLU A 105 -9.68 -1.22 -1.40
C GLU A 105 -8.32 -1.61 -0.76
N MET A 106 -8.14 -2.87 -0.36
CA MET A 106 -6.86 -3.38 0.16
C MET A 106 -5.84 -3.63 -0.95
N SER A 107 -4.59 -3.28 -0.69
CA SER A 107 -3.41 -3.57 -1.52
C SER A 107 -2.31 -4.23 -0.68
N CYS A 108 -1.14 -4.50 -1.27
CA CYS A 108 0.01 -4.97 -0.49
C CYS A 108 0.45 -3.90 0.53
N GLY A 109 0.37 -2.62 0.17
CA GLY A 109 0.67 -1.48 1.03
C GLY A 109 -0.25 -1.35 2.26
N THR A 110 -1.47 -1.90 2.23
CA THR A 110 -2.36 -1.94 3.42
C THR A 110 -1.73 -2.75 4.55
N CYS A 111 -1.11 -3.89 4.23
CA CYS A 111 -0.38 -4.72 5.19
C CYS A 111 1.05 -4.20 5.40
N HIS A 112 1.70 -3.80 4.32
CA HIS A 112 3.12 -3.46 4.27
C HIS A 112 3.34 -1.96 3.99
N VAL A 113 2.85 -1.09 4.88
CA VAL A 113 2.90 0.37 4.75
C VAL A 113 4.34 0.84 4.51
N ASN A 114 4.57 1.47 3.36
CA ASN A 114 5.90 1.94 2.94
C ASN A 114 6.97 0.84 3.09
N GLY A 115 6.67 -0.38 2.65
CA GLY A 115 7.56 -1.53 2.74
C GLY A 115 7.80 -2.08 4.16
N THR A 116 7.11 -1.57 5.18
CA THR A 116 7.25 -2.00 6.59
C THR A 116 5.98 -2.66 7.12
N SER A 117 6.07 -3.41 8.22
CA SER A 117 4.90 -3.99 8.86
C SER A 117 3.90 -2.93 9.31
N ASN A 118 2.59 -3.12 9.09
CA ASN A 118 1.53 -2.29 9.68
C ASN A 118 1.13 -2.80 11.09
N PRO A 119 1.61 -2.21 12.20
CA PRO A 119 1.31 -2.68 13.56
C PRO A 119 -0.12 -2.34 14.02
N LYS A 120 -0.87 -1.59 13.22
CA LYS A 120 -2.24 -1.14 13.51
C LYS A 120 -3.30 -1.93 12.73
N LEU A 121 -2.92 -2.64 11.67
CA LEU A 121 -3.84 -3.46 10.89
C LEU A 121 -4.52 -4.49 11.80
N PHE A 122 -5.85 -4.50 11.79
CA PHE A 122 -6.65 -5.48 12.49
C PHE A 122 -7.93 -5.77 11.69
N VAL A 123 -8.20 -7.03 11.39
CA VAL A 123 -9.44 -7.49 10.75
C VAL A 123 -10.10 -8.56 11.63
N PRO A 124 -11.28 -8.31 12.22
CA PRO A 124 -11.93 -9.30 13.10
C PRO A 124 -12.15 -10.64 12.40
N GLY A 125 -11.67 -11.73 12.99
CA GLY A 125 -11.75 -13.08 12.37
C GLY A 125 -10.70 -13.38 11.29
N ALA A 126 -9.75 -12.47 11.06
CA ALA A 126 -8.48 -12.73 10.38
C ALA A 126 -7.25 -12.19 11.15
N SER A 127 -7.43 -11.49 12.26
CA SER A 127 -6.38 -11.03 13.17
C SER A 127 -6.67 -11.52 14.59
N SER A 128 -5.63 -11.93 15.32
CA SER A 128 -5.74 -12.21 16.77
C SER A 128 -5.59 -10.91 17.58
N ARG A 129 -4.76 -9.98 17.08
CA ARG A 129 -4.46 -8.65 17.62
C ARG A 129 -3.94 -7.73 16.51
N PRO A 130 -3.83 -6.40 16.72
CA PRO A 130 -3.23 -5.50 15.75
C PRO A 130 -1.81 -5.93 15.33
N GLY A 131 -1.48 -5.79 14.04
CA GLY A 131 -0.21 -6.23 13.46
C GLY A 131 -0.14 -7.72 13.08
N THR A 132 -1.24 -8.46 13.23
CA THR A 132 -1.35 -9.88 12.84
C THR A 132 -2.40 -10.09 11.76
N PHE A 133 -2.19 -11.05 10.86
CA PHE A 133 -3.13 -11.37 9.79
C PHE A 133 -3.03 -12.83 9.34
N ASP A 134 -4.18 -13.45 9.10
CA ASP A 134 -4.38 -14.81 8.61
C ASP A 134 -4.77 -14.76 7.13
N THR A 135 -3.79 -15.04 6.26
CA THR A 135 -4.00 -15.12 4.80
C THR A 135 -4.66 -16.43 4.36
N THR A 136 -4.83 -17.39 5.28
CA THR A 136 -5.59 -18.63 5.11
C THR A 136 -7.05 -18.52 5.57
N SER A 137 -7.53 -17.36 6.02
CA SER A 137 -8.94 -17.16 6.39
C SER A 137 -9.90 -17.32 5.19
N LEU A 138 -11.06 -17.95 5.42
CA LEU A 138 -12.19 -18.05 4.47
C LEU A 138 -12.58 -16.70 3.83
N MET A 139 -12.31 -15.59 4.53
CA MET A 139 -12.66 -14.24 4.12
C MET A 139 -11.96 -13.80 2.83
N PHE A 140 -10.72 -14.25 2.60
CA PHE A 140 -9.87 -13.78 1.49
C PHE A 140 -9.70 -14.83 0.40
N ASN A 141 -9.47 -16.11 0.76
CA ASN A 141 -9.57 -17.21 -0.19
C ASN A 141 -10.10 -18.52 0.42
N PRO A 142 -11.32 -18.97 0.04
CA PRO A 142 -11.83 -20.28 0.42
C PRO A 142 -10.96 -21.47 -0.03
N LYS A 143 -10.04 -21.30 -0.99
CA LYS A 143 -9.06 -22.33 -1.40
C LYS A 143 -7.80 -22.36 -0.53
N ALA A 144 -7.50 -21.29 0.21
CA ALA A 144 -6.40 -21.24 1.18
C ALA A 144 -6.83 -21.78 2.56
N PHE A 145 -8.13 -22.03 2.76
CA PHE A 145 -8.69 -22.31 4.08
C PHE A 145 -8.21 -23.62 4.70
N ASN A 146 -7.52 -23.49 5.83
CA ASN A 146 -6.94 -24.56 6.62
C ASN A 146 -7.84 -25.05 7.79
N SER A 147 -8.98 -24.38 8.04
CA SER A 147 -9.86 -24.60 9.21
C SER A 147 -9.24 -24.27 10.59
N ILE A 148 -8.20 -23.43 10.61
CA ILE A 148 -7.53 -22.90 11.80
C ILE A 148 -7.65 -21.36 11.76
N LEU A 149 -7.36 -20.69 12.87
CA LEU A 149 -7.11 -19.25 12.92
C LEU A 149 -5.68 -19.07 13.47
N ASP A 150 -4.71 -19.08 12.57
CA ASP A 150 -3.26 -18.96 12.83
C ASP A 150 -2.67 -17.67 12.21
N PRO A 151 -3.17 -16.48 12.61
CA PRO A 151 -2.71 -15.21 12.08
C PRO A 151 -1.25 -14.95 12.44
N VAL A 152 -0.44 -14.72 11.41
CA VAL A 152 0.98 -14.40 11.55
C VAL A 152 1.20 -12.90 11.68
N ARG A 153 2.27 -12.50 12.35
CA ARG A 153 2.70 -11.10 12.38
C ARG A 153 3.09 -10.65 10.97
N ILE A 154 2.61 -9.49 10.53
CA ILE A 154 2.99 -8.96 9.22
C ILE A 154 4.49 -8.58 9.28
N PRO A 155 5.36 -9.11 8.40
CA PRO A 155 6.79 -8.76 8.40
C PRO A 155 7.05 -7.41 7.70
N SER A 156 8.20 -6.82 8.01
CA SER A 156 8.78 -5.75 7.19
C SER A 156 9.46 -6.34 5.95
N LEU A 157 9.43 -5.63 4.84
CA LEU A 157 10.04 -6.00 3.56
C LEU A 157 11.41 -5.34 3.34
N ARG A 158 11.83 -4.41 4.23
CA ARG A 158 13.17 -3.80 4.18
C ARG A 158 14.25 -4.87 4.10
N GLY A 159 15.13 -4.76 3.10
CA GLY A 159 16.22 -5.69 2.86
C GLY A 159 15.81 -7.06 2.33
N ALA A 160 14.57 -7.25 1.83
CA ALA A 160 14.04 -8.54 1.39
C ALA A 160 14.95 -9.31 0.41
N ARG A 161 15.73 -8.61 -0.42
CA ARG A 161 16.77 -9.20 -1.29
C ARG A 161 17.81 -10.09 -0.58
N PHE A 162 18.01 -9.91 0.74
CA PHE A 162 18.90 -10.71 1.58
C PHE A 162 18.16 -11.77 2.42
N LEU A 163 16.83 -11.87 2.29
CA LEU A 163 15.95 -12.58 3.22
C LEU A 163 15.17 -13.72 2.56
N ALA A 164 15.70 -14.35 1.51
CA ALA A 164 15.26 -15.69 1.10
C ALA A 164 15.55 -16.72 2.23
N PRO A 165 14.87 -17.88 2.26
CA PRO A 165 13.55 -18.13 1.67
C PRO A 165 12.45 -17.26 2.31
N TYR A 166 11.34 -17.09 1.62
CA TYR A 166 10.24 -16.20 1.99
C TYR A 166 9.10 -16.97 2.71
N GLY A 167 8.28 -16.21 3.44
CA GLY A 167 7.28 -16.72 4.39
C GLY A 167 7.86 -17.01 5.78
N HIS A 168 7.02 -16.97 6.82
CA HIS A 168 7.41 -17.36 8.19
C HIS A 168 7.78 -18.85 8.30
N ASP A 169 7.27 -19.66 7.37
CA ASP A 169 7.62 -21.06 7.21
C ASP A 169 8.87 -21.29 6.34
N GLY A 170 9.46 -20.24 5.77
CA GLY A 170 10.63 -20.32 4.90
C GLY A 170 10.54 -21.36 3.77
N ARG A 171 9.34 -21.66 3.23
CA ARG A 171 9.18 -22.73 2.22
C ARG A 171 9.47 -22.29 0.79
N ILE A 172 9.39 -21.01 0.46
CA ILE A 172 9.46 -20.52 -0.93
C ILE A 172 10.77 -19.75 -1.15
N THR A 173 11.70 -20.28 -1.93
CA THR A 173 13.04 -19.68 -2.16
C THR A 173 13.04 -18.49 -3.12
N SER A 174 12.02 -18.37 -3.96
CA SER A 174 11.89 -17.38 -5.03
C SER A 174 10.93 -16.27 -4.63
N LEU A 175 11.39 -15.01 -4.65
CA LEU A 175 10.54 -13.85 -4.34
C LEU A 175 9.40 -13.70 -5.36
N ARG A 176 9.66 -14.01 -6.64
CA ARG A 176 8.65 -14.02 -7.71
C ARG A 176 7.51 -14.97 -7.38
N ASP A 177 7.85 -16.19 -6.96
CA ASP A 177 6.87 -17.24 -6.68
C ASP A 177 6.13 -16.97 -5.36
N PHE A 178 6.79 -16.33 -4.38
CA PHE A 178 6.15 -15.88 -3.15
C PHE A 178 5.11 -14.78 -3.42
N ILE A 179 5.47 -13.73 -4.16
CA ILE A 179 4.55 -12.66 -4.56
C ILE A 179 3.37 -13.23 -5.38
N TYR A 180 3.64 -14.16 -6.30
CA TYR A 180 2.60 -14.86 -7.04
C TYR A 180 1.66 -15.67 -6.12
N ASN A 181 2.20 -16.35 -5.11
CA ASN A 181 1.42 -17.10 -4.13
C ASN A 181 0.47 -16.18 -3.34
N VAL A 182 1.00 -15.09 -2.78
CA VAL A 182 0.20 -14.10 -2.04
C VAL A 182 -0.94 -13.58 -2.93
N ILE A 183 -0.63 -13.12 -4.14
CA ILE A 183 -1.64 -12.56 -5.06
C ILE A 183 -2.70 -13.61 -5.40
N VAL A 184 -2.31 -14.75 -5.99
CA VAL A 184 -3.25 -15.68 -6.65
C VAL A 184 -3.81 -16.72 -5.68
N ASN A 185 -2.99 -17.24 -4.77
CA ASN A 185 -3.35 -18.36 -3.89
C ASN A 185 -3.84 -17.92 -2.50
N GLU A 186 -3.48 -16.74 -2.01
CA GLU A 186 -3.95 -16.23 -0.71
C GLU A 186 -5.07 -15.18 -0.85
N PHE A 187 -4.98 -14.27 -1.85
CA PHE A 187 -5.94 -13.17 -2.01
C PHE A 187 -6.86 -13.26 -3.24
N GLN A 188 -6.87 -14.39 -3.98
CA GLN A 188 -7.67 -14.61 -5.20
C GLN A 188 -7.49 -13.53 -6.30
N GLY A 189 -6.34 -12.85 -6.31
CA GLY A 189 -5.98 -11.91 -7.36
C GLY A 189 -5.87 -12.58 -8.73
N PRO A 190 -6.06 -11.82 -9.83
CA PRO A 190 -5.76 -12.30 -11.17
C PRO A 190 -4.27 -12.62 -11.26
N ARG A 191 -3.90 -13.57 -12.13
CA ARG A 191 -2.49 -13.76 -12.50
C ARG A 191 -1.94 -12.43 -13.08
N PRO A 192 -0.91 -11.82 -12.47
CA PRO A 192 -0.30 -10.63 -13.03
C PRO A 192 0.36 -10.94 -14.39
N SER A 193 0.56 -9.91 -15.22
CA SER A 193 1.47 -10.02 -16.35
C SER A 193 2.90 -10.19 -15.83
N ASP A 194 3.78 -10.82 -16.62
CA ASP A 194 5.16 -11.02 -16.19
C ASP A 194 5.86 -9.68 -15.88
N ALA A 195 5.61 -8.62 -16.65
CA ALA A 195 6.16 -7.28 -16.40
C ALA A 195 5.68 -6.64 -15.08
N VAL A 196 4.42 -6.84 -14.67
CA VAL A 196 3.93 -6.38 -13.36
C VAL A 196 4.55 -7.20 -12.23
N LEU A 197 4.72 -8.50 -12.42
CA LEU A 197 5.36 -9.37 -11.43
C LEU A 197 6.88 -9.13 -11.32
N ASP A 198 7.55 -8.82 -12.44
CA ASP A 198 8.94 -8.34 -12.48
C ASP A 198 9.08 -6.98 -11.79
N GLY A 199 8.11 -6.08 -11.98
CA GLY A 199 8.05 -4.80 -11.29
C GLY A 199 7.93 -4.98 -9.77
N LEU A 200 6.98 -5.80 -9.31
CA LEU A 200 6.79 -6.11 -7.89
C LEU A 200 8.03 -6.72 -7.24
N VAL A 201 8.72 -7.64 -7.95
CA VAL A 201 10.02 -8.18 -7.51
C VAL A 201 11.05 -7.06 -7.43
N ALA A 202 11.20 -6.25 -8.49
CA ALA A 202 12.17 -5.16 -8.53
C ALA A 202 11.97 -4.16 -7.38
N TYR A 203 10.74 -3.67 -7.18
CA TYR A 203 10.37 -2.80 -6.07
C TYR A 203 10.77 -3.42 -4.71
N ILE A 204 10.29 -4.62 -4.39
CA ILE A 204 10.58 -5.25 -3.08
C ILE A 204 12.08 -5.56 -2.90
N THR A 205 12.84 -5.84 -3.97
CA THR A 205 14.30 -5.98 -3.87
C THR A 205 15.06 -4.66 -3.72
N ASP A 206 14.47 -3.54 -4.13
CA ASP A 206 15.09 -2.21 -4.04
C ASP A 206 14.86 -1.56 -2.65
N ILE A 207 13.86 -2.01 -1.87
CA ILE A 207 13.66 -1.54 -0.48
C ILE A 207 14.82 -2.03 0.40
N ASP A 208 15.68 -1.10 0.82
CA ASP A 208 16.87 -1.40 1.62
C ASP A 208 16.60 -1.33 3.14
N PHE A 209 17.56 -1.81 3.94
CA PHE A 209 17.57 -1.57 5.39
C PHE A 209 17.86 -0.09 5.69
N LEU A 210 17.30 0.44 6.78
CA LEU A 210 17.71 1.74 7.30
C LEU A 210 19.17 1.66 7.80
N PRO A 211 20.04 2.65 7.49
CA PRO A 211 21.41 2.68 7.99
C PRO A 211 21.44 2.70 9.51
N ASN A 212 22.17 1.79 10.14
CA ASN A 212 22.26 1.71 11.61
C ASN A 212 23.67 2.14 12.10
N PRO A 213 23.83 3.35 12.68
CA PRO A 213 25.13 3.83 13.19
C PRO A 213 25.58 3.14 14.50
N ARG A 214 24.74 2.30 15.11
CA ARG A 214 25.12 1.43 16.23
C ARG A 214 25.93 0.21 15.80
N LEU A 215 25.96 -0.09 14.50
CA LEU A 215 26.61 -1.27 13.95
C LEU A 215 27.79 -0.90 13.03
N SER A 216 28.79 -1.77 13.03
CA SER A 216 29.85 -1.83 12.03
C SER A 216 29.38 -2.61 10.79
N PRO A 217 30.07 -2.50 9.63
CA PRO A 217 29.72 -3.26 8.42
C PRO A 217 29.73 -4.80 8.56
N GLY A 218 30.28 -5.34 9.65
CA GLY A 218 30.27 -6.77 9.97
C GLY A 218 29.15 -7.20 10.95
N GLY A 219 28.24 -6.30 11.32
CA GLY A 219 27.17 -6.57 12.29
C GLY A 219 27.57 -6.49 13.76
N MET A 220 28.86 -6.32 14.08
CA MET A 220 29.32 -6.07 15.46
C MET A 220 29.01 -4.63 15.89
N LEU A 221 28.82 -4.38 17.20
CA LEU A 221 28.60 -3.02 17.74
C LEU A 221 29.67 -2.00 17.32
N SER A 222 29.25 -0.74 17.16
CA SER A 222 30.15 0.39 16.92
C SER A 222 30.88 0.82 18.21
N ALA A 223 31.98 1.55 18.04
CA ALA A 223 32.84 1.98 19.16
C ALA A 223 32.08 2.82 20.21
N GLN A 224 30.99 3.48 19.81
CA GLN A 224 30.12 4.35 20.59
C GLN A 224 29.16 3.60 21.53
N ALA A 225 29.13 2.27 21.51
CA ALA A 225 28.27 1.48 22.40
C ALA A 225 28.49 1.81 23.90
N SER A 226 27.45 1.54 24.69
CA SER A 226 27.42 1.60 26.16
C SER A 226 28.01 0.33 26.80
N ALA A 227 28.07 0.31 28.14
CA ALA A 227 28.46 -0.90 28.87
C ALA A 227 27.40 -2.01 28.73
N ALA A 228 26.11 -1.65 28.84
CA ALA A 228 24.98 -2.57 28.72
C ALA A 228 24.93 -3.24 27.34
N GLU A 229 24.99 -2.45 26.25
CA GLU A 229 25.00 -3.00 24.87
C GLU A 229 26.17 -4.00 24.67
N ARG A 230 27.38 -3.69 25.17
CA ARG A 230 28.54 -4.61 25.07
C ARG A 230 28.42 -5.85 25.95
N HIS A 231 27.73 -5.79 27.10
CA HIS A 231 27.49 -6.97 27.93
C HIS A 231 26.40 -7.85 27.30
N GLY A 232 25.35 -7.23 26.74
CA GLY A 232 24.35 -7.90 25.91
C GLY A 232 24.96 -8.61 24.70
N GLU A 233 25.90 -7.98 24.01
CA GLU A 233 26.66 -8.63 22.92
C GLU A 233 27.41 -9.89 23.43
N GLN A 234 28.11 -9.80 24.56
CA GLN A 234 28.79 -10.95 25.18
C GLN A 234 27.80 -12.08 25.56
N LEU A 235 26.63 -11.73 26.09
CA LEU A 235 25.56 -12.66 26.42
C LEU A 235 24.93 -13.30 25.17
N PHE A 236 24.83 -12.56 24.07
CA PHE A 236 24.30 -13.03 22.78
C PHE A 236 25.23 -14.07 22.11
N PHE A 237 26.54 -13.97 22.34
CA PHE A 237 27.54 -14.96 21.95
C PHE A 237 27.79 -16.06 23.01
N LYS A 238 27.23 -15.96 24.21
CA LYS A 238 27.41 -16.93 25.31
C LYS A 238 26.72 -18.27 24.97
N PRO A 239 27.43 -19.41 25.01
CA PRO A 239 26.82 -20.72 24.81
C PRO A 239 25.71 -21.03 25.83
N PHE A 240 24.64 -21.67 25.37
CA PHE A 240 23.51 -22.04 26.23
C PHE A 240 23.92 -23.13 27.24
N PRO A 241 23.50 -23.06 28.53
CA PRO A 241 24.04 -23.93 29.58
C PRO A 241 23.87 -25.43 29.32
N HIS A 242 22.78 -25.81 28.68
CA HIS A 242 22.42 -27.19 28.36
C HIS A 242 22.70 -27.58 26.90
N GLN A 243 23.17 -26.64 26.07
CA GLN A 243 23.46 -26.84 24.65
C GLN A 243 24.69 -25.99 24.24
N PRO A 244 25.91 -26.35 24.66
CA PRO A 244 27.11 -25.52 24.52
C PRO A 244 27.58 -25.30 23.06
N GLN A 245 26.95 -25.96 22.09
CA GLN A 245 27.13 -25.73 20.66
C GLN A 245 26.19 -24.66 20.07
N VAL A 246 25.30 -24.06 20.87
CA VAL A 246 24.30 -23.06 20.45
C VAL A 246 24.42 -21.80 21.30
N ASN A 247 24.28 -20.65 20.66
CA ASN A 247 24.05 -19.33 21.25
C ASN A 247 23.09 -18.52 20.36
N CYS A 248 22.68 -17.31 20.77
CA CYS A 248 21.76 -16.49 19.96
C CYS A 248 22.35 -16.17 18.57
N ALA A 249 23.65 -15.88 18.50
CA ALA A 249 24.40 -15.62 17.27
C ALA A 249 24.51 -16.83 16.32
N THR A 250 24.18 -18.06 16.76
CA THR A 250 24.21 -19.28 15.93
C THR A 250 23.13 -19.23 14.85
N CYS A 251 21.96 -18.70 15.19
CA CYS A 251 20.86 -18.49 14.25
C CYS A 251 20.82 -17.03 13.77
N HIS A 252 20.98 -16.06 14.67
CA HIS A 252 20.99 -14.63 14.32
C HIS A 252 22.40 -14.14 13.96
N VAL A 253 22.97 -14.72 12.90
CA VAL A 253 24.36 -14.50 12.46
C VAL A 253 24.60 -13.03 12.07
N PRO A 254 25.42 -12.24 12.78
CA PRO A 254 25.54 -10.79 12.53
C PRO A 254 26.04 -10.43 11.12
N THR A 255 26.98 -11.22 10.58
CA THR A 255 27.48 -11.07 9.20
C THR A 255 26.49 -11.53 8.13
N GLY A 256 25.47 -12.33 8.50
CA GLY A 256 24.38 -12.79 7.66
C GLY A 256 23.11 -11.95 7.80
N VAL A 257 23.24 -10.62 7.96
CA VAL A 257 22.14 -9.69 8.28
C VAL A 257 21.26 -10.18 9.45
N PHE A 258 21.87 -10.75 10.48
CA PHE A 258 21.23 -11.30 11.69
C PHE A 258 20.21 -12.43 11.42
N THR A 259 20.44 -13.25 10.39
CA THR A 259 19.71 -14.50 10.15
C THR A 259 20.62 -15.54 9.48
N ASP A 260 20.41 -16.81 9.79
CA ASP A 260 21.00 -17.97 9.13
C ASP A 260 20.17 -18.44 7.93
N GLN A 261 19.05 -17.76 7.64
CA GLN A 261 18.04 -18.09 6.64
C GLN A 261 17.35 -19.46 6.84
N ALA A 262 17.63 -20.15 7.95
CA ALA A 262 17.14 -21.50 8.25
C ALA A 262 15.84 -21.46 9.07
N ARG A 263 15.36 -22.65 9.47
CA ARG A 263 14.16 -22.85 10.29
C ARG A 263 14.47 -23.64 11.55
N HIS A 264 13.92 -23.20 12.68
CA HIS A 264 14.12 -23.81 13.99
C HIS A 264 12.80 -23.94 14.74
N ASP A 265 12.70 -24.93 15.62
CA ASP A 265 11.68 -24.91 16.67
C ASP A 265 12.31 -24.24 17.89
N VAL A 266 11.67 -23.19 18.37
CA VAL A 266 12.12 -22.37 19.51
C VAL A 266 11.10 -22.43 20.66
N GLY A 267 10.42 -23.57 20.81
CA GLY A 267 9.31 -23.74 21.75
C GLY A 267 8.08 -22.93 21.32
N SER A 268 7.92 -22.76 20.01
CA SER A 268 7.01 -21.79 19.39
C SER A 268 5.62 -22.37 19.07
N GLY A 269 5.58 -23.67 18.73
CA GLY A 269 4.48 -24.33 18.02
C GLY A 269 4.93 -25.03 16.73
N GLY A 270 6.18 -24.83 16.28
CA GLY A 270 6.79 -25.58 15.17
C GLY A 270 7.97 -24.84 14.51
N LEU A 271 8.49 -25.44 13.42
CA LEU A 271 9.63 -24.91 12.67
C LEU A 271 9.32 -23.55 12.01
N VAL A 272 9.81 -22.45 12.59
CA VAL A 272 9.69 -21.08 12.05
C VAL A 272 11.04 -20.62 11.50
N LYS A 273 11.02 -19.78 10.46
CA LYS A 273 12.24 -19.20 9.89
C LYS A 273 12.86 -18.17 10.85
N THR A 274 14.17 -18.16 10.99
CA THR A 274 14.91 -17.11 11.72
C THR A 274 14.66 -15.73 11.09
N PRO A 275 14.00 -14.78 11.78
CA PRO A 275 13.84 -13.41 11.28
C PRO A 275 15.18 -12.66 11.38
N THR A 276 15.39 -11.66 10.53
CA THR A 276 16.47 -10.68 10.77
C THR A 276 16.15 -9.85 12.00
N LEU A 277 17.20 -9.47 12.75
CA LEU A 277 17.10 -8.49 13.83
C LEU A 277 17.33 -7.05 13.36
N LEU A 278 17.75 -6.82 12.11
CA LEU A 278 17.98 -5.47 11.58
C LEU A 278 16.67 -4.69 11.48
N ASN A 279 16.71 -3.44 11.94
CA ASN A 279 15.55 -2.54 12.03
C ASN A 279 14.34 -3.12 12.79
N ALA A 280 14.54 -4.14 13.64
CA ALA A 280 13.46 -4.85 14.33
C ALA A 280 12.66 -3.97 15.31
N ASN A 281 13.22 -2.85 15.80
CA ASN A 281 12.56 -1.93 16.73
C ASN A 281 11.26 -1.34 16.17
N PHE A 282 11.09 -1.36 14.84
CA PHE A 282 9.93 -0.80 14.13
C PHE A 282 8.93 -1.87 13.67
N ASN A 283 9.20 -3.14 14.00
CA ASN A 283 8.49 -4.31 13.47
C ASN A 283 7.65 -5.05 14.54
N ALA A 284 7.32 -4.39 15.66
CA ALA A 284 6.46 -4.97 16.71
C ALA A 284 5.00 -5.15 16.23
N PRO A 285 4.22 -6.12 16.75
CA PRO A 285 4.59 -7.09 17.78
C PRO A 285 5.63 -8.12 17.30
N TYR A 286 6.29 -8.77 18.24
CA TYR A 286 7.39 -9.71 18.01
C TYR A 286 6.91 -11.17 17.90
N PHE A 287 7.86 -12.08 17.66
CA PHE A 287 7.61 -13.48 17.29
C PHE A 287 6.91 -13.64 15.93
N HIS A 288 6.54 -14.87 15.56
CA HIS A 288 5.95 -15.18 14.24
C HIS A 288 4.44 -14.95 14.20
N ASP A 289 3.78 -14.99 15.36
CA ASP A 289 2.32 -14.86 15.58
C ASP A 289 1.94 -13.56 16.31
N GLY A 290 2.91 -12.67 16.59
CA GLY A 290 2.68 -11.42 17.30
C GLY A 290 2.45 -11.56 18.80
N ARG A 291 2.75 -12.70 19.43
CA ARG A 291 2.39 -12.94 20.85
C ARG A 291 3.04 -11.99 21.87
N TYR A 292 4.13 -11.30 21.52
CA TYR A 292 4.90 -10.43 22.42
C TYR A 292 4.95 -8.98 21.90
N ASP A 293 4.91 -8.00 22.80
CA ASP A 293 4.99 -6.57 22.47
C ASP A 293 6.39 -5.99 22.73
N THR A 294 7.22 -6.62 23.58
CA THR A 294 8.58 -6.13 23.91
C THR A 294 9.69 -7.17 23.74
N TYR A 295 10.95 -6.72 23.73
CA TYR A 295 12.11 -7.63 23.67
C TYR A 295 12.32 -8.39 24.99
N GLU A 296 11.97 -7.82 26.14
CA GLU A 296 12.02 -8.48 27.45
C GLU A 296 11.17 -9.76 27.47
N GLU A 297 9.99 -9.74 26.85
CA GLU A 297 9.12 -10.91 26.74
C GLU A 297 9.71 -11.98 25.82
N VAL A 298 10.34 -11.57 24.72
CA VAL A 298 11.04 -12.46 23.78
C VAL A 298 12.26 -13.09 24.46
N VAL A 299 13.12 -12.31 25.11
CA VAL A 299 14.28 -12.81 25.86
C VAL A 299 13.82 -13.73 27.00
N GLY A 300 12.78 -13.37 27.73
CA GLY A 300 12.18 -14.21 28.76
C GLY A 300 11.55 -15.50 28.22
N HIS A 301 11.11 -15.55 26.97
CA HIS A 301 10.72 -16.80 26.31
C HIS A 301 11.93 -17.70 26.05
N PHE A 302 13.00 -17.16 25.48
CA PHE A 302 14.23 -17.94 25.25
C PHE A 302 14.89 -18.41 26.56
N ASP A 303 14.91 -17.59 27.61
CA ASP A 303 15.40 -17.95 28.94
C ASP A 303 14.66 -19.17 29.53
N ARG A 304 13.32 -19.19 29.43
CA ARG A 304 12.49 -20.32 29.89
C ARG A 304 12.63 -21.58 29.03
N ILE A 305 12.74 -21.45 27.70
CA ILE A 305 12.78 -22.61 26.79
C ILE A 305 14.16 -23.27 26.73
N PHE A 306 15.24 -22.51 26.92
CA PHE A 306 16.62 -23.02 26.86
C PHE A 306 17.33 -23.06 28.23
N GLU A 307 16.60 -22.78 29.31
CA GLU A 307 17.07 -22.76 30.70
C GLU A 307 18.36 -21.94 30.86
N LEU A 308 18.34 -20.70 30.33
CA LEU A 308 19.55 -19.86 30.20
C LEU A 308 20.03 -19.30 31.54
N GLY A 309 19.12 -19.12 32.49
CA GLY A 309 19.42 -18.64 33.84
C GLY A 309 19.82 -17.15 33.87
N LEU A 310 19.21 -16.34 33.02
CA LEU A 310 19.52 -14.91 32.92
C LEU A 310 19.06 -14.17 34.19
N SER A 311 19.91 -13.31 34.74
CA SER A 311 19.47 -12.35 35.76
C SER A 311 18.65 -11.22 35.11
N SER A 312 18.00 -10.42 35.97
CA SER A 312 17.31 -9.20 35.52
C SER A 312 18.26 -8.19 34.84
N GLN A 313 19.55 -8.21 35.18
CA GLN A 313 20.56 -7.38 34.52
C GLN A 313 20.96 -7.97 33.16
N ASP A 314 21.23 -9.27 33.08
CA ASP A 314 21.56 -9.94 31.81
C ASP A 314 20.43 -9.77 30.78
N THR A 315 19.18 -9.80 31.25
CA THR A 315 17.99 -9.54 30.43
C THR A 315 17.97 -8.11 29.90
N GLN A 316 18.22 -7.11 30.75
CA GLN A 316 18.27 -5.70 30.35
C GLN A 316 19.43 -5.41 29.39
N ASP A 317 20.60 -6.01 29.62
CA ASP A 317 21.77 -5.83 28.77
C ASP A 317 21.56 -6.49 27.39
N LEU A 318 20.97 -7.69 27.34
CA LEU A 318 20.53 -8.32 26.09
C LEU A 318 19.49 -7.48 25.35
N VAL A 319 18.51 -6.91 26.04
CA VAL A 319 17.52 -6.00 25.43
C VAL A 319 18.19 -4.72 24.91
N ALA A 320 19.20 -4.18 25.60
CA ALA A 320 19.98 -3.05 25.11
C ALA A 320 20.73 -3.41 23.82
N TYR A 321 21.35 -4.59 23.74
CA TYR A 321 21.98 -5.09 22.52
C TYR A 321 20.97 -5.29 21.38
N LEU A 322 19.83 -5.96 21.63
CA LEU A 322 18.77 -6.16 20.63
C LEU A 322 18.21 -4.82 20.13
N THR A 323 18.05 -3.83 21.02
CA THR A 323 17.62 -2.47 20.66
C THR A 323 18.66 -1.76 19.80
N ALA A 324 19.95 -1.93 20.07
CA ALA A 324 21.02 -1.36 19.26
C ALA A 324 21.13 -2.03 17.87
N VAL A 325 20.93 -3.35 17.77
CA VAL A 325 20.89 -4.10 16.50
C VAL A 325 19.65 -3.73 15.67
N GLY A 326 18.50 -3.65 16.34
CA GLY A 326 17.20 -3.33 15.72
C GLY A 326 16.96 -1.85 15.41
N ASP A 327 17.94 -0.98 15.65
CA ASP A 327 17.86 0.45 15.38
C ASP A 327 17.93 0.77 13.86
N GLY A 328 17.76 2.05 13.51
CA GLY A 328 17.89 2.55 12.14
C GLY A 328 17.69 4.07 12.07
N ASP A 329 18.57 4.77 11.34
CA ASP A 329 18.53 6.22 11.21
C ASP A 329 17.25 6.72 10.52
N ARG A 330 16.64 7.75 11.11
CA ARG A 330 15.38 8.39 10.67
C ARG A 330 14.33 7.37 10.20
N PRO A 331 13.77 6.55 11.11
CA PRO A 331 12.94 5.40 10.73
C PRO A 331 11.55 5.77 10.18
N PHE A 332 11.14 7.03 10.37
CA PHE A 332 9.93 7.65 9.84
C PHE A 332 10.31 8.97 9.18
N ASP A 333 9.62 9.33 8.10
CA ASP A 333 9.61 10.68 7.55
C ASP A 333 8.25 11.35 7.82
N LYS A 334 8.27 12.69 7.93
CA LYS A 334 7.04 13.46 8.20
C LYS A 334 6.24 13.63 6.92
N ASP A 335 4.97 13.24 6.92
CA ASP A 335 4.09 13.43 5.77
C ASP A 335 3.83 14.93 5.49
N GLY A 336 3.57 15.26 4.23
CA GLY A 336 3.44 16.62 3.72
C GLY A 336 3.45 16.70 2.20
N VAL A 337 3.06 17.87 1.68
CA VAL A 337 2.86 18.14 0.24
C VAL A 337 4.08 17.78 -0.61
N ALA A 338 5.29 17.99 -0.07
CA ALA A 338 6.53 17.78 -0.81
C ALA A 338 6.83 16.28 -1.08
N ILE A 339 6.46 15.39 -0.14
CA ILE A 339 6.66 13.95 -0.29
C ILE A 339 5.58 13.40 -1.23
N ARG A 340 4.29 13.63 -0.93
CA ARG A 340 3.18 13.16 -1.79
C ARG A 340 3.30 13.57 -3.26
N MET A 341 3.78 14.79 -3.53
CA MET A 341 4.03 15.23 -4.91
C MET A 341 5.32 14.67 -5.52
N LYS A 342 6.31 14.18 -4.74
CA LYS A 342 7.38 13.30 -5.27
C LYS A 342 6.75 12.00 -5.76
N ASP A 343 6.02 11.33 -4.88
CA ASP A 343 5.47 9.99 -5.08
C ASP A 343 4.54 9.97 -6.31
N VAL A 344 3.59 10.91 -6.39
CA VAL A 344 2.71 11.15 -7.55
C VAL A 344 3.48 11.26 -8.87
N ARG A 345 4.62 11.95 -8.91
CA ARG A 345 5.44 12.08 -10.13
C ARG A 345 6.24 10.82 -10.45
N GLU A 346 6.78 10.13 -9.44
CA GLU A 346 7.54 8.90 -9.63
C GLU A 346 6.65 7.76 -10.13
N LEU A 347 5.47 7.59 -9.53
CA LEU A 347 4.44 6.65 -9.97
C LEU A 347 3.96 7.01 -11.40
N ALA A 348 3.67 8.29 -11.68
CA ALA A 348 3.25 8.71 -13.01
C ALA A 348 4.33 8.52 -14.09
N SER A 349 5.62 8.49 -13.74
CA SER A 349 6.73 8.33 -14.72
C SER A 349 6.63 7.05 -15.56
N VAL A 350 5.92 6.03 -15.06
CA VAL A 350 5.63 4.76 -15.77
C VAL A 350 4.84 5.01 -17.06
N LEU A 351 3.94 6.01 -17.09
CA LEU A 351 3.16 6.38 -18.28
C LEU A 351 4.07 6.76 -19.47
N LYS A 352 5.24 7.35 -19.21
CA LYS A 352 6.19 7.80 -20.25
C LYS A 352 6.71 6.67 -21.15
N LEU A 353 6.71 5.42 -20.65
CA LEU A 353 7.07 4.24 -21.44
C LEU A 353 5.86 3.38 -21.79
N ALA A 354 4.83 3.34 -20.94
CA ALA A 354 3.62 2.56 -21.20
C ALA A 354 2.75 3.13 -22.36
N ILE A 355 2.63 4.47 -22.46
CA ILE A 355 1.84 5.10 -23.54
C ILE A 355 2.44 4.83 -24.93
N PRO A 356 3.74 5.07 -25.21
CA PRO A 356 4.29 4.80 -26.54
C PRO A 356 4.36 3.30 -26.89
N ALA A 357 4.36 2.42 -25.89
CA ALA A 357 4.28 0.98 -26.06
C ALA A 357 2.83 0.47 -26.31
N ALA A 358 1.82 1.34 -26.21
CA ALA A 358 0.39 1.00 -26.23
C ALA A 358 -0.01 -0.04 -25.16
N ASP A 359 0.69 -0.08 -24.02
CA ASP A 359 0.37 -0.98 -22.91
C ASP A 359 -0.84 -0.44 -22.12
N THR A 360 -2.04 -0.72 -22.62
CA THR A 360 -3.32 -0.33 -22.02
C THR A 360 -3.47 -0.84 -20.58
N ALA A 361 -2.86 -1.97 -20.23
CA ALA A 361 -2.95 -2.55 -18.89
C ALA A 361 -2.09 -1.76 -17.89
N VAL A 362 -0.85 -1.42 -18.27
CA VAL A 362 0.03 -0.60 -17.43
C VAL A 362 -0.43 0.86 -17.38
N VAL A 363 -0.94 1.43 -18.48
CA VAL A 363 -1.53 2.78 -18.48
C VAL A 363 -2.72 2.85 -17.53
N SER A 364 -3.65 1.89 -17.59
CA SER A 364 -4.83 1.88 -16.72
C SER A 364 -4.46 1.64 -15.25
N LEU A 365 -3.46 0.79 -14.97
CA LEU A 365 -2.89 0.62 -13.63
C LEU A 365 -2.28 1.93 -13.10
N ALA A 366 -1.47 2.62 -13.90
CA ALA A 366 -0.82 3.88 -13.51
C ALA A 366 -1.82 5.01 -13.30
N VAL A 367 -2.81 5.17 -14.20
CA VAL A 367 -3.90 6.14 -14.04
C VAL A 367 -4.73 5.85 -12.78
N THR A 368 -5.01 4.58 -12.48
CA THR A 368 -5.76 4.19 -11.28
C THR A 368 -4.96 4.44 -9.99
N GLY A 369 -3.67 4.08 -9.97
CA GLY A 369 -2.79 4.24 -8.80
C GLY A 369 -2.47 5.69 -8.49
N VAL A 370 -2.01 6.48 -9.48
CA VAL A 370 -1.77 7.92 -9.29
C VAL A 370 -3.09 8.65 -9.00
N GLY A 371 -4.21 8.19 -9.57
CA GLY A 371 -5.56 8.64 -9.23
C GLY A 371 -6.05 8.23 -7.83
N ALA A 372 -5.38 7.31 -7.14
CA ALA A 372 -5.61 7.02 -5.72
C ALA A 372 -4.81 7.98 -4.83
N GLU A 373 -3.51 8.15 -5.07
CA GLU A 373 -2.67 9.14 -4.35
C GLU A 373 -3.26 10.55 -4.41
N LEU A 374 -3.73 10.99 -5.59
CA LEU A 374 -4.36 12.30 -5.76
C LEU A 374 -5.71 12.42 -5.02
N ARG A 375 -6.42 11.31 -4.78
CA ARG A 375 -7.61 11.28 -3.91
C ARG A 375 -7.23 11.38 -2.44
N GLU A 376 -6.26 10.58 -1.97
CA GLU A 376 -5.79 10.64 -0.57
C GLU A 376 -5.25 12.04 -0.24
N LEU A 377 -4.46 12.63 -1.14
CA LEU A 377 -3.94 13.99 -1.05
C LEU A 377 -5.06 15.06 -1.07
N THR A 378 -6.17 14.79 -1.76
CA THR A 378 -7.35 15.66 -1.76
C THR A 378 -8.10 15.59 -0.43
N GLU A 379 -8.22 14.42 0.20
CA GLU A 379 -8.86 14.28 1.52
C GLU A 379 -7.97 14.77 2.68
N HIS A 380 -6.64 14.75 2.51
CA HIS A 380 -5.71 15.50 3.36
C HIS A 380 -5.94 17.03 3.34
N ILE A 381 -6.74 17.55 2.41
CA ILE A 381 -7.19 18.95 2.39
C ILE A 381 -8.66 18.98 2.82
N PRO A 382 -8.99 19.39 4.06
CA PRO A 382 -10.37 19.46 4.53
C PRO A 382 -11.27 20.25 3.57
N ASP A 383 -12.52 19.82 3.44
CA ASP A 383 -13.46 20.42 2.48
C ASP A 383 -14.03 21.77 2.95
N ILE A 384 -14.77 22.45 2.09
CA ILE A 384 -15.39 23.76 2.40
C ILE A 384 -16.55 23.70 3.43
N ARG A 385 -17.04 22.50 3.77
CA ARG A 385 -18.07 22.29 4.80
C ARG A 385 -17.45 22.20 6.20
N TYR A 386 -16.16 21.86 6.29
CA TYR A 386 -15.37 21.85 7.51
C TYR A 386 -15.02 23.28 8.01
N ALA A 387 -16.06 24.06 8.33
CA ALA A 387 -15.99 25.50 8.61
C ALA A 387 -15.17 25.91 9.87
N SER A 388 -14.73 24.93 10.67
CA SER A 388 -13.79 25.15 11.79
C SER A 388 -12.33 25.27 11.37
N VAL A 389 -12.01 25.05 10.09
CA VAL A 389 -10.65 25.14 9.53
C VAL A 389 -10.53 26.36 8.60
N GLY A 390 -9.51 27.19 8.82
CA GLY A 390 -9.25 28.40 8.02
C GLY A 390 -8.79 28.15 6.58
N GLY A 391 -8.30 29.19 5.91
CA GLY A 391 -7.71 29.09 4.56
C GLY A 391 -8.66 28.55 3.49
N GLN A 392 -9.92 29.00 3.49
CA GLN A 392 -10.95 28.44 2.59
C GLN A 392 -10.62 28.65 1.11
N GLU A 393 -10.03 29.79 0.74
CA GLU A 393 -9.63 30.10 -0.62
C GLU A 393 -8.46 29.22 -1.07
N GLU A 394 -7.44 29.09 -0.22
CA GLU A 394 -6.25 28.29 -0.48
C GLU A 394 -6.57 26.80 -0.57
N ARG A 395 -7.41 26.28 0.34
CA ARG A 395 -7.91 24.89 0.30
C ARG A 395 -8.75 24.61 -0.95
N LEU A 396 -9.60 25.55 -1.37
CA LEU A 396 -10.40 25.42 -2.58
C LEU A 396 -9.53 25.45 -3.85
N ALA A 397 -8.54 26.33 -3.91
CA ALA A 397 -7.57 26.40 -5.00
C ALA A 397 -6.74 25.11 -5.09
N ALA A 398 -6.25 24.60 -3.96
CA ALA A 398 -5.49 23.35 -3.90
C ALA A 398 -6.32 22.13 -4.34
N ARG A 399 -7.55 21.96 -3.82
CA ARG A 399 -8.46 20.89 -4.26
C ARG A 399 -8.82 20.99 -5.75
N THR A 400 -8.89 22.21 -6.30
CA THR A 400 -9.11 22.41 -7.75
C THR A 400 -7.89 21.97 -8.56
N ALA A 401 -6.68 22.39 -8.16
CA ALA A 401 -5.44 22.02 -8.82
C ALA A 401 -5.19 20.50 -8.83
N VAL A 402 -5.50 19.80 -7.73
CA VAL A 402 -5.41 18.32 -7.67
C VAL A 402 -6.49 17.65 -8.54
N LYS A 403 -7.71 18.19 -8.58
CA LYS A 403 -8.77 17.70 -9.48
C LYS A 403 -8.36 17.80 -10.95
N ASP A 404 -7.65 18.85 -11.35
CA ASP A 404 -7.21 19.02 -12.74
C ASP A 404 -6.18 17.95 -13.16
N LEU A 405 -5.30 17.52 -12.25
CA LEU A 405 -4.44 16.34 -12.46
C LEU A 405 -5.25 15.04 -12.66
N VAL A 406 -6.28 14.81 -11.83
CA VAL A 406 -7.16 13.64 -11.96
C VAL A 406 -7.93 13.66 -13.29
N LEU A 407 -8.32 14.84 -13.77
CA LEU A 407 -8.93 15.00 -15.09
C LEU A 407 -7.94 14.74 -16.23
N SER A 408 -6.68 15.17 -16.10
CA SER A 408 -5.61 14.86 -17.05
C SER A 408 -5.35 13.35 -17.15
N LEU A 409 -5.18 12.64 -16.01
CA LEU A 409 -5.02 11.19 -16.01
C LEU A 409 -6.18 10.46 -16.71
N ARG A 410 -7.41 10.94 -16.53
CA ARG A 410 -8.59 10.37 -17.21
C ARG A 410 -8.61 10.67 -18.72
N ARG A 411 -8.05 11.79 -19.17
CA ARG A 411 -7.88 12.08 -20.61
C ARG A 411 -6.80 11.17 -21.23
N ILE A 412 -5.70 10.89 -20.52
CA ILE A 412 -4.67 9.91 -20.94
C ILE A 412 -5.29 8.53 -21.16
N ASP A 413 -6.02 7.99 -20.17
CA ASP A 413 -6.64 6.65 -20.23
C ASP A 413 -7.62 6.53 -21.43
N LEU A 414 -8.46 7.53 -21.64
CA LEU A 414 -9.40 7.58 -22.76
C LEU A 414 -8.68 7.69 -24.13
N ALA A 415 -7.62 8.50 -24.24
CA ALA A 415 -6.85 8.65 -25.46
C ALA A 415 -6.08 7.36 -25.81
N VAL A 416 -5.46 6.68 -24.84
CA VAL A 416 -4.81 5.38 -25.05
C VAL A 416 -5.83 4.30 -25.42
N ALA A 417 -7.00 4.26 -24.76
CA ALA A 417 -8.08 3.34 -25.12
C ALA A 417 -8.65 3.57 -26.53
N ALA A 418 -8.56 4.80 -27.06
CA ALA A 418 -8.89 5.14 -28.45
C ALA A 418 -7.73 4.88 -29.44
N GLY A 419 -6.53 4.52 -28.97
CA GLY A 419 -5.32 4.39 -29.79
C GLY A 419 -4.66 5.72 -30.18
N HIS A 420 -5.09 6.84 -29.60
CA HIS A 420 -4.56 8.18 -29.84
C HIS A 420 -3.29 8.44 -29.00
N LEU A 421 -2.21 7.72 -29.29
CA LEU A 421 -1.00 7.73 -28.44
C LEU A 421 -0.32 9.11 -28.37
N ASP A 422 -0.34 9.89 -29.45
CA ASP A 422 0.21 11.26 -29.48
C ASP A 422 -0.61 12.23 -28.60
N GLU A 423 -1.94 12.08 -28.58
CA GLU A 423 -2.85 12.86 -27.71
C GLU A 423 -2.61 12.51 -26.23
N ALA A 424 -2.48 11.22 -25.93
CA ALA A 424 -2.15 10.72 -24.59
C ALA A 424 -0.78 11.22 -24.11
N MET A 425 0.24 11.25 -24.98
CA MET A 425 1.56 11.79 -24.63
C MET A 425 1.55 13.31 -24.40
N ALA A 426 0.80 14.08 -25.21
CA ALA A 426 0.65 15.52 -25.00
C ALA A 426 -0.06 15.86 -23.68
N GLU A 427 -1.07 15.06 -23.31
CA GLU A 427 -1.74 15.17 -22.01
C GLU A 427 -0.82 14.73 -20.86
N TYR A 428 0.00 13.68 -21.04
CA TYR A 428 0.98 13.25 -20.04
C TYR A 428 2.03 14.32 -19.75
N GLU A 429 2.61 14.97 -20.77
CA GLU A 429 3.58 16.06 -20.54
C GLU A 429 2.90 17.30 -19.91
N THR A 430 1.61 17.53 -20.18
CA THR A 430 0.79 18.56 -19.50
C THR A 430 0.59 18.23 -18.02
N PHE A 431 0.19 17.00 -17.69
CA PHE A 431 0.14 16.48 -16.31
C PHE A 431 1.48 16.63 -15.60
N SER A 432 2.58 16.25 -16.28
CA SER A 432 3.95 16.30 -15.77
C SER A 432 4.37 17.71 -15.35
N MET A 433 4.07 18.73 -16.17
CA MET A 433 4.30 20.13 -15.80
C MET A 433 3.49 20.55 -14.58
N LEU A 434 2.16 20.32 -14.60
CA LEU A 434 1.26 20.70 -13.50
C LEU A 434 1.66 20.06 -12.16
N ALA A 435 2.01 18.77 -12.17
CA ALA A 435 2.44 18.03 -10.99
C ALA A 435 3.86 18.40 -10.50
N THR A 436 4.64 19.11 -11.32
CA THR A 436 5.99 19.59 -10.98
C THR A 436 5.98 21.02 -10.45
N PHE A 437 5.16 21.92 -11.03
CA PHE A 437 5.23 23.35 -10.77
C PHE A 437 3.97 23.91 -10.08
N ASP A 438 2.82 23.90 -10.77
CA ASP A 438 1.64 24.64 -10.33
C ASP A 438 0.93 24.01 -9.13
N VAL A 439 0.71 22.71 -9.18
CA VAL A 439 -0.07 21.97 -8.17
C VAL A 439 0.67 21.91 -6.82
N PRO A 440 1.99 21.63 -6.76
CA PRO A 440 2.75 21.76 -5.52
C PRO A 440 2.69 23.16 -4.89
N VAL A 441 2.64 24.23 -5.69
CA VAL A 441 2.52 25.62 -5.18
C VAL A 441 1.13 25.89 -4.60
N ALA A 442 0.06 25.42 -5.25
CA ALA A 442 -1.30 25.53 -4.72
C ALA A 442 -1.45 24.74 -3.40
N LEU A 443 -0.99 23.49 -3.40
CA LEU A 443 -0.95 22.63 -2.22
C LEU A 443 -0.16 23.23 -1.06
N LYS A 444 1.03 23.79 -1.34
CA LYS A 444 1.91 24.36 -0.30
C LYS A 444 1.29 25.59 0.38
N LYS A 445 0.44 26.34 -0.32
CA LYS A 445 -0.37 27.42 0.29
C LYS A 445 -1.46 26.86 1.20
N ALA A 446 -2.11 25.75 0.83
CA ALA A 446 -3.15 25.12 1.64
C ALA A 446 -2.61 24.31 2.84
N GLU A 447 -1.34 23.88 2.81
CA GLU A 447 -0.73 23.00 3.81
C GLU A 447 -0.92 23.45 5.29
N PRO A 448 -0.86 24.75 5.67
CA PRO A 448 -1.13 25.20 7.04
C PRO A 448 -2.55 24.91 7.53
N TRP A 449 -3.51 24.65 6.63
CA TRP A 449 -4.90 24.30 6.93
C TRP A 449 -5.26 22.88 6.48
N SER A 450 -4.27 22.07 6.12
CA SER A 450 -4.40 20.66 5.73
C SER A 450 -4.23 19.72 6.94
N LEU A 451 -4.55 18.43 6.77
CA LEU A 451 -4.24 17.39 7.75
C LEU A 451 -2.72 17.16 7.91
N PHE A 452 -1.84 17.70 7.05
CA PHE A 452 -0.39 17.71 7.28
C PHE A 452 0.05 18.69 8.39
N ASN A 453 -0.86 19.57 8.85
CA ASN A 453 -0.68 20.37 10.06
C ASN A 453 -1.21 19.60 11.28
N ALA A 454 -0.32 19.26 12.22
CA ALA A 454 -0.64 18.50 13.43
C ALA A 454 -1.80 19.09 14.26
N ASN A 455 -1.94 20.42 14.33
CA ASN A 455 -3.03 21.05 15.07
C ASN A 455 -4.38 20.84 14.39
N VAL A 456 -4.41 20.87 13.04
CA VAL A 456 -5.61 20.63 12.23
C VAL A 456 -5.97 19.16 12.27
N HIS A 457 -4.98 18.27 12.08
CA HIS A 457 -5.09 16.83 12.21
C HIS A 457 -5.71 16.41 13.55
N GLN A 458 -5.10 16.84 14.67
CA GLN A 458 -5.58 16.51 16.01
C GLN A 458 -7.00 17.05 16.24
N SER A 459 -7.32 18.25 15.75
CA SER A 459 -8.67 18.83 15.86
C SER A 459 -9.71 18.08 15.02
N HIS A 460 -9.30 17.54 13.87
CA HIS A 460 -10.15 16.77 12.95
C HIS A 460 -10.48 15.39 13.52
N TYR A 461 -9.48 14.56 13.81
CA TYR A 461 -9.70 13.21 14.34
C TYR A 461 -10.34 13.22 15.74
N ALA A 462 -10.02 14.20 16.60
CA ALA A 462 -10.73 14.37 17.87
C ALA A 462 -12.22 14.73 17.69
N ALA A 463 -12.61 15.35 16.58
CA ALA A 463 -14.03 15.59 16.26
C ALA A 463 -14.71 14.33 15.72
N LEU A 464 -14.07 13.60 14.79
CA LEU A 464 -14.55 12.31 14.27
C LEU A 464 -14.78 11.30 15.40
N GLY A 465 -13.80 11.12 16.30
CA GLY A 465 -13.92 10.21 17.45
C GLY A 465 -15.09 10.54 18.38
N ARG A 466 -15.42 11.84 18.57
CA ARG A 466 -16.62 12.23 19.32
C ARG A 466 -17.91 11.88 18.58
N MET A 467 -17.96 12.09 17.26
CA MET A 467 -19.13 11.78 16.42
C MET A 467 -19.41 10.27 16.41
N LEU A 468 -18.39 9.44 16.19
CA LEU A 468 -18.49 7.98 16.21
C LEU A 468 -18.99 7.47 17.57
N GLN A 469 -18.50 8.04 18.69
CA GLN A 469 -18.99 7.71 20.03
C GLN A 469 -20.44 8.12 20.29
N THR A 470 -20.95 9.19 19.68
CA THR A 470 -22.38 9.54 19.76
C THR A 470 -23.24 8.60 18.92
N THR A 471 -22.85 8.26 17.69
CA THR A 471 -23.59 7.33 16.83
C THR A 471 -23.65 5.93 17.46
N ALA A 472 -22.53 5.43 18.01
CA ALA A 472 -22.47 4.15 18.71
C ALA A 472 -23.31 4.10 20.03
N LYS A 473 -23.71 5.25 20.56
CA LYS A 473 -24.65 5.39 21.69
C LYS A 473 -26.10 5.59 21.27
N GLN A 474 -26.36 5.83 19.98
CA GLN A 474 -27.70 5.94 19.39
C GLN A 474 -28.14 4.66 18.67
N ALA A 475 -27.19 3.76 18.37
CA ALA A 475 -27.41 2.42 17.83
C ALA A 475 -27.43 1.32 18.93
N ARG A 476 -27.73 1.69 20.18
CA ARG A 476 -27.89 0.81 21.36
C ARG A 476 -29.11 1.23 22.16
#